data_AF-D8SLE8-F1
#
_entry.id   AF-D8SLE8-F1
#
_cell.length_a   1.000
_cell.length_b   1.000
_cell.length_c   1.000
_cell.angle_alpha   90.00
_cell.angle_beta   90.00
_cell.angle_gamma   90.00
#
_symmetry.space_group_name_H-M   'P 1'
#
loop_
_entity.id
_entity.type
_entity.pdbx_description
1 polymer ?
#
loop_
_entity_poly.entity_id
_entity_poly.type
_entity_poly.pdbx_seq_one_letter_code
_entity_poly.pdbx_strand_id
1 'polypeptide(L)'
;IRGRTKEAEELWKQACQKYDKSVQLNWTSPQALNNWGLALQELGAIVPLKEKRAIVKVAIKKFRAAIRLRFDFHRAVYNLGTVLYGLAEDTLRSGRRPSTHEGSAPELYSASAVYIAAAHSLKPDYSVYRSALRLVRSMLPLPYLKVGYLTVPPIGNPLAPHSDWIKQWFVLDHEALYQMEKVDQRSPTLGASSSPSKAPEGSHTRRVEVHDIVCVSPTADLSLPPGGCFVVDTPSGQHFMIADNWEAVDGWVDAIRLVYTIFVRGKSEALATVLTA
;
A
#
# COMPACT_ATOMS: atom_id res chain seq x y z
N ILE A 1 24.92 -19.75 24.63
CA ILE A 1 23.82 -19.10 23.88
C ILE A 1 23.95 -19.24 22.36
N ARG A 2 25.17 -19.22 21.76
CA ARG A 2 25.41 -19.40 20.31
C ARG A 2 24.93 -20.73 19.67
N GLY A 3 24.63 -21.77 20.46
CA GLY A 3 24.08 -23.04 19.95
C GLY A 3 22.59 -22.99 19.63
N ARG A 4 21.81 -22.21 20.41
CA ARG A 4 20.36 -22.09 20.24
C ARG A 4 19.94 -21.35 18.96
N THR A 5 20.83 -20.54 18.40
CA THR A 5 20.55 -19.77 17.17
C THR A 5 20.65 -20.62 15.91
N LYS A 6 21.58 -21.58 15.83
CA LYS A 6 21.72 -22.46 14.65
C LYS A 6 20.58 -23.47 14.55
N GLU A 7 20.20 -24.08 15.68
CA GLU A 7 19.06 -24.98 15.72
C GLU A 7 17.76 -24.24 15.39
N ALA A 8 17.54 -23.05 15.95
CA ALA A 8 16.39 -22.22 15.62
C ALA A 8 16.37 -21.83 14.12
N GLU A 9 17.51 -21.46 13.54
CA GLU A 9 17.64 -21.15 12.12
C GLU A 9 17.24 -22.34 11.24
N GLU A 10 17.74 -23.54 11.57
CA GLU A 10 17.40 -24.77 10.85
C GLU A 10 15.91 -25.10 10.97
N LEU A 11 15.32 -24.97 12.16
CA LEU A 11 13.88 -25.18 12.37
C LEU A 11 13.03 -24.19 11.56
N TRP A 12 13.43 -22.91 11.49
CA TRP A 12 12.72 -21.91 10.68
C TRP A 12 12.88 -22.17 9.17
N LYS A 13 14.05 -22.62 8.72
CA LYS A 13 14.26 -23.07 7.33
C LYS A 13 13.35 -24.25 6.99
N GLN A 14 13.25 -25.24 7.88
CA GLN A 14 12.33 -26.37 7.70
C GLN A 14 10.86 -25.93 7.69
N ALA A 15 10.47 -24.98 8.56
CA ALA A 15 9.13 -24.41 8.54
C ALA A 15 8.82 -23.73 7.20
N CYS A 16 9.77 -22.94 6.67
CA CYS A 16 9.64 -22.31 5.35
C CYS A 16 9.47 -23.35 4.23
N GLN A 17 10.24 -24.45 4.24
CA GLN A 17 10.11 -25.54 3.26
C GLN A 17 8.75 -26.25 3.35
N LYS A 18 8.23 -26.46 4.56
CA LYS A 18 6.90 -27.06 4.76
C LYS A 18 5.79 -26.15 4.25
N TYR A 19 5.89 -24.84 4.48
CA TYR A 19 4.92 -23.90 3.92
C TYR A 19 5.03 -23.75 2.40
N ASP A 20 6.23 -23.80 1.84
CA ASP A 20 6.43 -23.86 0.39
C ASP A 20 5.69 -25.05 -0.23
N LYS A 21 5.91 -26.26 0.32
CA LYS A 21 5.17 -27.47 -0.08
C LYS A 21 3.64 -27.31 0.08
N SER A 22 3.19 -26.72 1.19
CA SER A 22 1.77 -26.45 1.41
C SER A 22 1.17 -25.53 0.34
N VAL A 23 1.91 -24.52 -0.12
CA VAL A 23 1.46 -23.59 -1.17
C VAL A 23 1.52 -24.26 -2.56
N GLN A 24 2.49 -25.14 -2.81
CA GLN A 24 2.53 -25.93 -4.05
C GLN A 24 1.33 -26.87 -4.16
N LEU A 25 0.91 -27.48 -3.05
CA LEU A 25 -0.28 -28.33 -3.00
C LEU A 25 -1.59 -27.53 -3.07
N ASN A 26 -1.61 -26.32 -2.52
CA ASN A 26 -2.77 -25.44 -2.57
C ASN A 26 -2.36 -23.95 -2.67
N TRP A 27 -2.22 -23.48 -3.91
CA TRP A 27 -1.74 -22.14 -4.22
C TRP A 27 -2.76 -21.02 -3.90
N THR A 28 -4.02 -21.37 -3.62
CA THR A 28 -5.10 -20.44 -3.32
C THR A 28 -5.36 -20.27 -1.82
N SER A 29 -4.42 -20.68 -0.94
CA SER A 29 -4.55 -20.53 0.51
C SER A 29 -3.88 -19.25 1.05
N PRO A 30 -4.66 -18.21 1.44
CA PRO A 30 -4.09 -17.02 2.08
C PRO A 30 -3.41 -17.33 3.41
N GLN A 31 -3.95 -18.30 4.16
CA GLN A 31 -3.42 -18.70 5.47
C GLN A 31 -2.02 -19.31 5.35
N ALA A 32 -1.81 -20.19 4.37
CA ALA A 32 -0.50 -20.81 4.13
C ALA A 32 0.54 -19.76 3.72
N LEU A 33 0.19 -18.86 2.80
CA LEU A 33 1.05 -17.76 2.37
C LEU A 33 1.39 -16.79 3.51
N ASN A 34 0.41 -16.42 4.35
CA ASN A 34 0.64 -15.57 5.51
C ASN A 34 1.57 -16.24 6.53
N ASN A 35 1.34 -17.51 6.84
CA ASN A 35 2.19 -18.25 7.79
C ASN A 35 3.60 -18.46 7.25
N TRP A 36 3.76 -18.62 5.92
CA TRP A 36 5.06 -18.63 5.29
C TRP A 36 5.77 -17.28 5.45
N GLY A 37 5.06 -16.17 5.22
CA GLY A 37 5.58 -14.83 5.47
C GLY A 37 6.06 -14.63 6.91
N LEU A 38 5.29 -15.12 7.90
CA LEU A 38 5.67 -15.07 9.32
C LEU A 38 6.92 -15.90 9.60
N ALA A 39 7.00 -17.15 9.10
CA ALA A 39 8.19 -17.98 9.28
C ALA A 39 9.45 -17.33 8.68
N LEU A 40 9.32 -16.66 7.53
CA LEU A 40 10.40 -15.89 6.92
C LEU A 40 10.78 -14.67 7.76
N GLN A 41 9.80 -13.96 8.34
CA GLN A 41 10.07 -12.83 9.23
C GLN A 41 10.85 -13.26 10.47
N GLU A 42 10.45 -14.36 11.12
CA GLU A 42 11.13 -14.92 12.28
C GLU A 42 12.54 -15.42 11.93
N LEU A 43 12.71 -16.09 10.77
CA LEU A 43 14.03 -16.44 10.24
C LEU A 43 14.90 -15.18 10.04
N GLY A 44 14.33 -14.14 9.44
CA GLY A 44 15.00 -12.86 9.20
C GLY A 44 15.48 -12.17 10.48
N ALA A 45 14.80 -12.37 11.60
CA ALA A 45 15.15 -11.76 12.89
C ALA A 45 16.41 -12.35 13.53
N ILE A 46 16.78 -13.59 13.18
CA ILE A 46 17.89 -14.31 13.82
C ILE A 46 19.13 -14.49 12.92
N VAL A 47 19.03 -14.18 11.64
CA VAL A 47 20.14 -14.25 10.67
C VAL A 47 20.92 -12.93 10.57
N PRO A 48 22.16 -12.93 10.03
CA PRO A 48 22.90 -11.71 9.77
C PRO A 48 22.15 -10.72 8.87
N LEU A 49 22.38 -9.42 9.07
CA LEU A 49 21.68 -8.34 8.36
C LEU A 49 21.71 -8.46 6.83
N LYS A 50 22.82 -8.99 6.27
CA LYS A 50 22.98 -9.22 4.82
C LYS A 50 21.94 -10.21 4.28
N GLU A 51 21.65 -11.26 5.03
CA GLU A 51 20.67 -12.29 4.67
C GLU A 51 19.24 -11.86 5.02
N LYS A 52 19.07 -11.19 6.17
CA LYS A 52 17.79 -10.64 6.65
C LYS A 52 17.05 -9.89 5.53
N ARG A 53 17.74 -9.00 4.81
CA ARG A 53 17.14 -8.18 3.75
C ARG A 53 16.51 -9.02 2.63
N ALA A 54 17.21 -10.05 2.18
CA ALA A 54 16.70 -10.93 1.13
C ALA A 54 15.48 -11.72 1.60
N ILE A 55 15.53 -12.24 2.83
CA ILE A 55 14.45 -13.01 3.45
C ILE A 55 13.21 -12.13 3.67
N VAL A 56 13.37 -10.92 4.19
CA VAL A 56 12.29 -9.94 4.40
C VAL A 56 11.59 -9.59 3.08
N LYS A 57 12.33 -9.43 1.98
CA LYS A 57 11.72 -9.22 0.65
C LYS A 57 10.84 -10.39 0.21
N VAL A 58 11.25 -11.63 0.51
CA VAL A 58 10.41 -12.79 0.22
C VAL A 58 9.18 -12.79 1.14
N ALA A 59 9.33 -12.47 2.42
CA ALA A 59 8.22 -12.37 3.36
C ALA A 59 7.14 -11.37 2.88
N ILE A 60 7.57 -10.17 2.46
CA ILE A 60 6.70 -9.13 1.87
C ILE A 60 5.90 -9.70 0.69
N LYS A 61 6.57 -10.41 -0.24
CA LYS A 61 5.90 -11.04 -1.39
C LYS A 61 4.86 -12.07 -0.96
N LYS A 62 5.13 -12.87 0.09
CA LYS A 62 4.17 -13.87 0.60
C LYS A 62 2.97 -13.22 1.28
N PHE A 63 3.17 -12.20 2.10
CA PHE A 63 2.05 -11.46 2.69
C PHE A 63 1.20 -10.77 1.63
N ARG A 64 1.82 -10.09 0.65
CA ARG A 64 1.10 -9.47 -0.47
C ARG A 64 0.31 -10.50 -1.29
N ALA A 65 0.90 -11.66 -1.58
CA ALA A 65 0.18 -12.74 -2.25
C ALA A 65 -1.04 -13.21 -1.44
N ALA A 66 -0.93 -13.33 -0.12
CA ALA A 66 -2.05 -13.66 0.76
C ALA A 66 -3.17 -12.60 0.70
N ILE A 67 -2.81 -11.31 0.74
CA ILE A 67 -3.76 -10.18 0.61
C ILE A 67 -4.45 -10.21 -0.75
N ARG A 68 -3.72 -10.47 -1.83
CA ARG A 68 -4.27 -10.49 -3.20
C ARG A 68 -5.26 -11.62 -3.46
N LEU A 69 -5.10 -12.74 -2.75
CA LEU A 69 -6.12 -13.79 -2.74
C LEU A 69 -7.37 -13.38 -1.94
N ARG A 70 -7.19 -12.59 -0.87
CA ARG A 70 -8.30 -12.19 0.00
C ARG A 70 -8.00 -10.89 0.76
N PHE A 71 -8.49 -9.78 0.25
CA PHE A 71 -8.21 -8.44 0.81
C PHE A 71 -8.82 -8.19 2.20
N ASP A 72 -9.83 -8.96 2.60
CA ASP A 72 -10.40 -8.89 3.95
C ASP A 72 -9.61 -9.72 4.98
N PHE A 73 -8.53 -10.40 4.55
CA PHE A 73 -7.69 -11.19 5.44
C PHE A 73 -6.76 -10.29 6.25
N HIS A 74 -7.37 -9.57 7.20
CA HIS A 74 -6.76 -8.51 8.00
C HIS A 74 -5.45 -8.90 8.70
N ARG A 75 -5.22 -10.19 9.00
CA ARG A 75 -3.96 -10.68 9.56
C ARG A 75 -2.79 -10.51 8.59
N ALA A 76 -2.98 -10.85 7.31
CA ALA A 76 -1.94 -10.66 6.29
C ALA A 76 -1.71 -9.17 6.00
N VAL A 77 -2.79 -8.37 5.97
CA VAL A 77 -2.73 -6.91 5.84
C VAL A 77 -1.89 -6.31 6.98
N TYR A 78 -2.21 -6.68 8.23
CA TYR A 78 -1.46 -6.23 9.40
C TYR A 78 0.01 -6.66 9.37
N ASN A 79 0.28 -7.93 9.07
CA ASN A 79 1.65 -8.47 9.04
C ASN A 79 2.50 -7.83 7.94
N LEU A 80 1.92 -7.49 6.78
CA LEU A 80 2.63 -6.72 5.76
C LEU A 80 3.00 -5.33 6.30
N GLY A 81 2.07 -4.65 6.97
CA GLY A 81 2.32 -3.35 7.60
C GLY A 81 3.48 -3.41 8.62
N THR A 82 3.48 -4.39 9.53
CA THR A 82 4.54 -4.52 10.53
C THR A 82 5.90 -4.86 9.93
N VAL A 83 5.96 -5.68 8.89
CA VAL A 83 7.21 -5.98 8.17
C VAL A 83 7.76 -4.77 7.44
N LEU A 84 6.89 -3.96 6.82
CA LEU A 84 7.30 -2.71 6.17
C LEU A 84 7.83 -1.69 7.18
N TYR A 85 7.21 -1.59 8.36
CA TYR A 85 7.74 -0.77 9.45
C TYR A 85 9.13 -1.23 9.88
N GLY A 86 9.32 -2.53 10.12
CA GLY A 86 10.63 -3.08 10.47
C GLY A 86 11.69 -2.86 9.40
N LEU A 87 11.31 -2.93 8.12
CA LEU A 87 12.20 -2.62 7.01
C LEU A 87 12.56 -1.13 6.95
N ALA A 88 11.64 -0.23 7.30
CA ALA A 88 11.91 1.20 7.41
C ALA A 88 12.95 1.50 8.51
N GLU A 89 12.79 0.89 9.69
CA GLU A 89 13.73 0.98 10.82
C GLU A 89 15.15 0.48 10.44
N ASP A 90 15.23 -0.69 9.81
CA ASP A 90 16.50 -1.24 9.33
C ASP A 90 17.16 -0.33 8.28
N THR A 91 16.36 0.29 7.41
CA THR A 91 16.83 1.22 6.38
C THR A 91 17.38 2.50 6.99
N LEU A 92 16.71 3.08 7.99
CA LEU A 92 17.23 4.24 8.73
C LEU A 92 18.53 3.90 9.45
N ARG A 93 18.58 2.77 10.16
CA ARG A 93 19.74 2.38 10.97
C ARG A 93 20.97 2.04 10.14
N SER A 94 20.78 1.45 8.97
CA SER A 94 21.90 1.07 8.09
C SER A 94 22.52 2.26 7.35
N GLY A 95 21.88 3.43 7.32
CA GLY A 95 22.38 4.65 6.68
C GLY A 95 22.66 4.50 5.18
N ARG A 96 22.27 3.37 4.57
CA ARG A 96 22.57 3.02 3.19
C ARG A 96 21.50 3.63 2.32
N ARG A 97 21.89 4.40 1.29
CA ARG A 97 20.94 4.86 0.29
C ARG A 97 20.18 3.64 -0.25
N PRO A 98 18.84 3.67 -0.30
CA PRO A 98 18.07 2.63 -0.96
C PRO A 98 18.62 2.43 -2.37
N SER A 99 18.70 1.19 -2.84
CA SER A 99 18.92 0.98 -4.28
C SER A 99 17.77 1.63 -5.05
N THR A 100 17.96 1.91 -6.34
CA THR A 100 16.95 2.56 -7.21
C THR A 100 15.59 1.85 -7.25
N HIS A 101 15.50 0.63 -6.73
CA HIS A 101 14.31 -0.21 -6.68
C HIS A 101 13.80 -0.50 -5.26
N GLU A 102 14.31 0.18 -4.23
CA GLU A 102 13.83 0.02 -2.87
C GLU A 102 13.27 1.34 -2.36
N GLY A 103 12.06 1.31 -1.82
CA GLY A 103 11.46 2.47 -1.16
C GLY A 103 12.38 3.05 -0.09
N SER A 104 12.38 4.38 0.00
CA SER A 104 12.99 5.12 1.09
C SER A 104 12.30 4.81 2.42
N ALA A 105 12.98 5.03 3.55
CA ALA A 105 12.36 4.80 4.85
C ALA A 105 11.02 5.56 5.05
N PRO A 106 10.88 6.84 4.64
CA PRO A 106 9.57 7.52 4.69
C PRO A 106 8.48 6.85 3.85
N GLU A 107 8.81 6.34 2.66
CA GLU A 107 7.85 5.62 1.81
C GLU A 107 7.44 4.28 2.44
N LEU A 108 8.39 3.57 3.06
CA LEU A 108 8.11 2.33 3.79
C LEU A 108 7.24 2.57 5.03
N TYR A 109 7.48 3.65 5.78
CA TYR A 109 6.62 4.06 6.90
C TYR A 109 5.20 4.41 6.41
N SER A 110 5.09 5.20 5.34
CA SER A 110 3.81 5.55 4.75
C SER A 110 3.05 4.31 4.27
N ALA A 111 3.73 3.39 3.57
CA ALA A 111 3.15 2.11 3.15
C ALA A 111 2.72 1.26 4.36
N SER A 112 3.56 1.15 5.39
CA SER A 112 3.21 0.49 6.65
C SER A 112 1.93 1.08 7.26
N ALA A 113 1.83 2.40 7.32
CA ALA A 113 0.68 3.09 7.87
C ALA A 113 -0.61 2.80 7.10
N VAL A 114 -0.55 2.76 5.76
CA VAL A 114 -1.67 2.37 4.90
C VAL A 114 -2.19 0.98 5.27
N TYR A 115 -1.32 -0.03 5.35
CA TYR A 115 -1.74 -1.39 5.67
C TYR A 115 -2.24 -1.53 7.11
N ILE A 116 -1.60 -0.88 8.09
CA ILE A 116 -2.04 -0.93 9.50
C ILE A 116 -3.40 -0.23 9.67
N ALA A 117 -3.61 0.92 9.01
CA ALA A 117 -4.89 1.60 8.97
C ALA A 117 -5.97 0.69 8.39
N ALA A 118 -5.72 0.09 7.22
CA ALA A 118 -6.66 -0.83 6.58
C ALA A 118 -6.98 -2.06 7.46
N ALA A 119 -5.97 -2.66 8.09
CA ALA A 119 -6.16 -3.80 9.00
C ALA A 119 -7.01 -3.41 10.21
N HIS A 120 -6.77 -2.23 10.79
CA HIS A 120 -7.59 -1.71 11.89
C HIS A 120 -9.03 -1.46 11.43
N SER A 121 -9.26 -0.83 10.27
CA SER A 121 -10.60 -0.58 9.74
C SER A 121 -11.38 -1.87 9.46
N LEU A 122 -10.70 -2.92 8.95
CA LEU A 122 -11.30 -4.25 8.75
C LEU A 122 -11.65 -4.95 10.09
N LYS A 123 -10.86 -4.72 11.14
CA LYS A 123 -11.08 -5.32 12.47
C LYS A 123 -10.82 -4.34 13.63
N PRO A 124 -11.73 -3.36 13.89
CA PRO A 124 -11.49 -2.29 14.86
C PRO A 124 -11.38 -2.76 16.32
N ASP A 125 -12.01 -3.89 16.64
CA ASP A 125 -12.07 -4.47 18.00
C ASP A 125 -10.73 -5.07 18.45
N TYR A 126 -9.79 -5.27 17.54
CA TYR A 126 -8.48 -5.84 17.86
C TYR A 126 -7.56 -4.76 18.46
N SER A 127 -7.36 -4.82 19.78
CA SER A 127 -6.54 -3.88 20.56
C SER A 127 -5.10 -3.75 20.05
N VAL A 128 -4.54 -4.84 19.51
CA VAL A 128 -3.21 -4.86 18.89
C VAL A 128 -3.16 -3.92 17.69
N TYR A 129 -4.19 -3.92 16.84
CA TYR A 129 -4.25 -3.05 15.65
C TYR A 129 -4.44 -1.59 16.04
N ARG A 130 -5.28 -1.33 17.05
CA ARG A 130 -5.44 0.02 17.61
C ARG A 130 -4.12 0.57 18.13
N SER A 131 -3.32 -0.26 18.80
CA SER A 131 -2.01 0.15 19.34
C SER A 131 -0.98 0.40 18.24
N ALA A 132 -0.92 -0.47 17.24
CA ALA A 132 -0.07 -0.26 16.07
C ALA A 132 -0.47 1.00 15.27
N LEU A 133 -1.78 1.23 15.11
CA LEU A 133 -2.28 2.42 14.40
C LEU A 133 -1.86 3.71 15.12
N ARG A 134 -1.93 3.75 16.46
CA ARG A 134 -1.47 4.93 17.23
C ARG A 134 0.00 5.28 16.95
N LEU A 135 0.84 4.28 16.69
CA LEU A 135 2.27 4.48 16.38
C LEU A 135 2.48 5.06 14.98
N VAL A 136 1.70 4.60 13.99
CA VAL A 136 1.92 4.93 12.57
C VAL A 136 0.95 5.96 12.01
N ARG A 137 -0.04 6.43 12.79
CA ARG A 137 -1.08 7.37 12.33
C ARG A 137 -0.47 8.64 11.75
N SER A 138 0.55 9.20 12.39
CA SER A 138 1.25 10.42 11.92
C SER A 138 2.04 10.21 10.63
N MET A 139 2.20 8.96 10.17
CA MET A 139 2.85 8.62 8.91
C MET A 139 1.85 8.53 7.74
N LEU A 140 0.54 8.64 8.01
CA LEU A 140 -0.48 8.80 6.98
C LEU A 140 -0.51 10.24 6.48
N PRO A 141 -0.79 10.46 5.19
CA PRO A 141 -1.03 11.79 4.64
C PRO A 141 -2.46 12.26 4.98
N LEU A 142 -2.78 12.43 6.26
CA LEU A 142 -4.14 12.80 6.72
C LEU A 142 -4.64 14.08 6.02
N PRO A 143 -5.94 14.16 5.65
CA PRO A 143 -7.02 13.20 5.89
C PRO A 143 -7.11 12.07 4.84
N TYR A 144 -6.03 11.76 4.13
CA TYR A 144 -5.99 10.74 3.08
C TYR A 144 -5.29 9.47 3.57
N LEU A 145 -5.69 8.33 3.01
CA LEU A 145 -5.00 7.06 3.23
C LEU A 145 -3.69 7.03 2.45
N LYS A 146 -3.72 7.46 1.19
CA LYS A 146 -2.56 7.47 0.31
C LYS A 146 -2.58 8.69 -0.60
N VAL A 147 -1.40 9.25 -0.86
CA VAL A 147 -1.21 10.31 -1.84
C VAL A 147 0.00 9.99 -2.71
N GLY A 148 0.09 10.64 -3.86
CA GLY A 148 1.26 10.55 -4.71
C GLY A 148 0.99 11.02 -6.12
N TYR A 149 2.05 11.12 -6.91
CA TYR A 149 1.91 11.43 -8.32
C TYR A 149 1.51 10.19 -9.12
N LEU A 150 0.62 10.40 -10.08
CA LEU A 150 0.28 9.46 -11.12
C LEU A 150 0.29 10.19 -12.46
N THR A 151 0.79 9.53 -13.49
CA THR A 151 0.73 10.03 -14.86
C THR A 151 -0.51 9.47 -15.54
N VAL A 152 -1.33 10.34 -16.12
CA VAL A 152 -2.66 10.00 -16.65
C VAL A 152 -2.86 10.64 -18.04
N PRO A 153 -3.68 10.03 -18.91
CA PRO A 153 -3.96 10.57 -20.25
C PRO A 153 -4.88 11.79 -20.16
N PRO A 154 -4.98 12.68 -21.16
CA PRO A 154 -5.99 13.73 -21.21
C PRO A 154 -7.43 13.23 -20.96
N ILE A 155 -8.28 14.08 -20.39
CA ILE A 155 -9.68 13.71 -20.09
C ILE A 155 -10.42 13.43 -21.41
N GLY A 156 -11.15 12.31 -21.46
CA GLY A 156 -11.89 11.89 -22.65
C GLY A 156 -11.02 11.29 -23.77
N ASN A 157 -9.69 11.21 -23.61
CA ASN A 157 -8.81 10.59 -24.59
C ASN A 157 -7.81 9.61 -23.93
N PRO A 158 -8.25 8.39 -23.54
CA PRO A 158 -7.42 7.43 -22.82
C PRO A 158 -6.24 6.87 -23.65
N LEU A 159 -6.29 6.97 -24.98
CA LEU A 159 -5.27 6.50 -25.91
C LEU A 159 -4.49 7.67 -26.55
N ALA A 160 -4.41 8.81 -25.86
CA ALA A 160 -3.65 9.95 -26.34
C ALA A 160 -2.16 9.60 -26.56
N PRO A 161 -1.48 10.29 -27.50
CA PRO A 161 -0.04 10.20 -27.66
C PRO A 161 0.69 10.33 -26.32
N HIS A 162 1.78 9.57 -26.13
CA HIS A 162 2.50 9.52 -24.85
C HIS A 162 2.99 10.89 -24.37
N SER A 163 3.24 11.83 -25.29
CA SER A 163 3.62 13.23 -24.99
C SER A 163 2.54 14.01 -24.23
N ASP A 164 1.28 13.59 -24.34
CA ASP A 164 0.13 14.34 -23.83
C ASP A 164 -0.28 13.85 -22.43
N TRP A 165 0.37 12.78 -21.95
CA TRP A 165 0.16 12.25 -20.62
C TRP A 165 0.85 13.15 -19.60
N ILE A 166 0.11 13.52 -18.56
CA ILE A 166 0.55 14.52 -17.59
C ILE A 166 0.64 13.90 -16.20
N LYS A 167 1.73 14.23 -15.50
CA LYS A 167 1.96 13.83 -14.11
C LYS A 167 1.14 14.75 -13.20
N GLN A 168 0.17 14.18 -12.50
CA GLN A 168 -0.77 14.88 -11.63
C GLN A 168 -0.72 14.31 -10.21
N TRP A 169 -1.13 15.11 -9.22
CA TRP A 169 -1.19 14.68 -7.84
C TRP A 169 -2.55 14.05 -7.52
N PHE A 170 -2.52 12.85 -6.94
CA PHE A 170 -3.70 12.09 -6.58
C PHE A 170 -3.74 11.82 -5.08
N VAL A 171 -4.97 11.76 -4.56
CA VAL A 171 -5.27 11.37 -3.19
C VAL A 171 -6.30 10.26 -3.19
N LEU A 172 -6.20 9.37 -2.21
CA LEU A 172 -7.15 8.30 -1.92
C LEU A 172 -7.59 8.42 -0.47
N ASP A 173 -8.88 8.65 -0.26
CA ASP A 173 -9.53 8.57 1.05
C ASP A 173 -10.47 7.35 1.14
N HIS A 174 -11.48 7.42 2.00
CA HIS A 174 -12.45 6.36 2.21
C HIS A 174 -13.63 6.41 1.22
N GLU A 175 -13.74 7.47 0.41
CA GLU A 175 -14.84 7.71 -0.51
C GLU A 175 -14.40 7.60 -1.98
N ALA A 176 -13.21 8.10 -2.33
CA ALA A 176 -12.78 8.16 -3.72
C ALA A 176 -11.26 8.24 -3.91
N LEU A 177 -10.85 7.92 -5.14
CA LEU A 177 -9.56 8.29 -5.72
C LEU A 177 -9.76 9.50 -6.63
N TYR A 178 -9.07 10.61 -6.38
CA TYR A 178 -9.24 11.82 -7.18
C TYR A 178 -8.00 12.67 -7.29
N GLN A 179 -7.98 13.46 -8.36
CA GLN A 179 -6.95 14.44 -8.62
C GLN A 179 -7.12 15.66 -7.70
N MET A 180 -6.01 16.18 -7.20
CA MET A 180 -5.96 17.46 -6.49
C MET A 180 -4.80 18.32 -6.99
N GLU A 181 -4.93 19.64 -6.82
CA GLU A 181 -3.77 20.54 -6.92
C GLU A 181 -2.94 20.40 -5.65
N LYS A 182 -1.63 20.21 -5.81
CA LYS A 182 -0.72 20.11 -4.67
C LYS A 182 -0.52 21.50 -4.10
N VAL A 183 -1.24 21.84 -3.03
CA VAL A 183 -0.96 23.05 -2.25
C VAL A 183 0.37 22.83 -1.52
N ASP A 184 1.44 23.48 -1.98
CA ASP A 184 2.75 23.39 -1.34
C ASP A 184 2.70 24.00 0.06
N GLN A 185 2.77 23.17 1.10
CA GLN A 185 2.86 23.59 2.50
C GLN A 185 4.29 24.06 2.86
N ARG A 186 4.80 25.08 2.17
CA ARG A 186 6.03 25.79 2.56
C ARG A 186 5.84 27.30 2.56
N SER A 187 5.11 27.80 3.55
CA SER A 187 5.42 29.05 4.27
C SER A 187 4.36 29.35 5.34
N PRO A 188 4.73 29.62 6.60
CA PRO A 188 3.82 30.16 7.59
C PRO A 188 3.88 31.69 7.53
N THR A 189 2.80 32.37 7.12
CA THR A 189 2.57 33.78 7.46
C THR A 189 1.09 34.00 7.77
N LEU A 190 0.88 34.67 8.90
CA LEU A 190 -0.38 34.97 9.56
C LEU A 190 -1.36 35.76 8.67
N GLY A 191 -2.67 35.55 8.90
CA GLY A 191 -3.69 36.50 8.45
C GLY A 191 -5.10 35.93 8.33
N ALA A 192 -5.89 36.10 9.39
CA ALA A 192 -7.35 36.24 9.49
C ALA A 192 -8.30 35.73 8.36
N SER A 193 -9.28 34.93 8.81
CA SER A 193 -10.68 34.85 8.36
C SER A 193 -10.96 34.99 6.85
N SER A 194 -11.23 33.87 6.19
CA SER A 194 -12.17 33.84 5.08
C SER A 194 -13.01 32.57 5.15
N SER A 195 -14.33 32.76 5.12
CA SER A 195 -15.37 31.72 5.00
C SER A 195 -15.07 30.79 3.82
N PRO A 196 -15.56 29.53 3.83
CA PRO A 196 -15.31 28.61 2.73
C PRO A 196 -15.95 29.14 1.45
N SER A 197 -15.14 29.78 0.60
CA SER A 197 -15.51 30.15 -0.75
C SER A 197 -15.77 28.85 -1.52
N LYS A 198 -17.00 28.71 -2.01
CA LYS A 198 -17.41 27.65 -2.96
C LYS A 198 -16.32 27.47 -4.02
N ALA A 199 -15.88 26.23 -4.19
CA ALA A 199 -14.97 25.85 -5.27
C ALA A 199 -15.59 26.26 -6.61
N PRO A 200 -14.79 26.77 -7.57
CA PRO A 200 -15.30 27.20 -8.86
C PRO A 200 -15.85 25.99 -9.62
N GLU A 201 -17.15 26.04 -9.91
CA GLU A 201 -17.84 25.13 -10.83
C GLU A 201 -17.18 25.24 -12.22
N GLY A 202 -16.52 24.16 -12.66
CA GLY A 202 -15.92 24.08 -14.01
C GLY A 202 -14.57 23.36 -14.12
N SER A 203 -13.94 22.94 -13.02
CA SER A 203 -12.75 22.08 -13.09
C SER A 203 -13.17 20.64 -13.41
N HIS A 204 -12.84 20.12 -14.59
CA HIS A 204 -12.93 18.69 -14.88
C HIS A 204 -11.90 17.92 -14.03
N THR A 205 -12.14 17.77 -12.73
CA THR A 205 -11.30 17.00 -11.83
C THR A 205 -11.62 15.51 -11.98
N ARG A 206 -10.60 14.69 -12.27
CA ARG A 206 -10.78 13.25 -12.31
C ARG A 206 -11.11 12.74 -10.91
N ARG A 207 -12.23 12.04 -10.80
CA ARG A 207 -12.67 11.40 -9.57
C ARG A 207 -13.27 10.04 -9.90
N VAL A 208 -12.80 9.03 -9.18
CA VAL A 208 -13.31 7.67 -9.22
C VAL A 208 -13.85 7.36 -7.83
N GLU A 209 -15.17 7.29 -7.71
CA GLU A 209 -15.82 6.93 -6.45
C GLU A 209 -15.54 5.47 -6.12
N VAL A 210 -15.32 5.17 -4.84
CA VAL A 210 -15.05 3.81 -4.36
C VAL A 210 -16.22 2.86 -4.70
N HIS A 211 -17.45 3.36 -4.67
CA HIS A 211 -18.64 2.56 -5.00
C HIS A 211 -18.78 2.24 -6.50
N ASP A 212 -18.09 2.99 -7.36
CA ASP A 212 -18.07 2.77 -8.82
C ASP A 212 -16.91 1.85 -9.27
N ILE A 213 -16.04 1.42 -8.36
CA ILE A 213 -14.92 0.54 -8.70
C ILE A 213 -15.44 -0.86 -9.00
N VAL A 214 -15.24 -1.33 -10.24
CA VAL A 214 -15.54 -2.70 -10.68
C VAL A 214 -14.33 -3.59 -10.51
N CYS A 215 -13.16 -3.13 -10.97
CA CYS A 215 -11.91 -3.86 -10.91
C CYS A 215 -10.70 -2.91 -10.81
N VAL A 216 -9.62 -3.39 -10.19
CA VAL A 216 -8.32 -2.70 -10.18
C VAL A 216 -7.24 -3.73 -10.42
N SER A 217 -6.42 -3.52 -11.46
CA SER A 217 -5.35 -4.46 -11.81
C SER A 217 -4.11 -3.75 -12.36
N PRO A 218 -2.90 -4.26 -12.08
CA PRO A 218 -1.71 -3.87 -12.82
C PRO A 218 -1.90 -4.22 -14.30
N THR A 219 -1.42 -3.35 -15.20
CA THR A 219 -1.48 -3.57 -16.64
C THR A 219 -0.10 -3.45 -17.27
N ALA A 220 0.15 -4.25 -18.29
CA ALA A 220 1.36 -4.22 -19.11
C ALA A 220 1.03 -3.95 -20.59
N ASP A 221 -0.06 -3.21 -20.82
CA ASP A 221 -0.47 -2.80 -22.16
C ASP A 221 0.63 -1.97 -22.83
N LEU A 222 1.09 -2.45 -23.99
CA LEU A 222 2.20 -1.88 -24.74
C LEU A 222 1.83 -0.54 -25.41
N SER A 223 0.55 -0.19 -25.48
CA SER A 223 0.08 1.11 -25.96
C SER A 223 0.26 2.23 -24.93
N LEU A 224 0.52 1.89 -23.67
CA LEU A 224 0.71 2.88 -22.59
C LEU A 224 2.16 3.39 -22.56
N PRO A 225 2.37 4.63 -22.06
CA PRO A 225 3.71 5.13 -21.80
C PRO A 225 4.54 4.18 -20.91
N PRO A 226 5.89 4.21 -21.05
CA PRO A 226 6.75 3.35 -20.25
C PRO A 226 6.64 3.67 -18.76
N GLY A 227 6.44 2.64 -17.94
CA GLY A 227 6.31 2.79 -16.50
C GLY A 227 5.60 1.61 -15.86
N GLY A 228 5.36 1.71 -14.55
CA GLY A 228 4.46 0.78 -13.88
C GLY A 228 3.02 1.25 -14.09
N CYS A 229 2.23 0.49 -14.83
CA CYS A 229 0.86 0.87 -15.18
C CYS A 229 -0.18 0.05 -14.38
N PHE A 230 -1.31 0.66 -14.08
CA PHE A 230 -2.50 -0.02 -13.59
C PHE A 230 -3.77 0.61 -14.18
N VAL A 231 -4.85 -0.14 -14.16
CA VAL A 231 -6.16 0.28 -14.63
C VAL A 231 -7.18 0.15 -13.51
N VAL A 232 -8.09 1.12 -13.43
CA VAL A 232 -9.30 1.08 -12.61
C VAL A 232 -10.49 1.04 -13.57
N ASP A 233 -11.27 -0.04 -13.53
CA ASP A 233 -12.47 -0.20 -14.35
C ASP A 233 -13.68 0.32 -13.55
N THR A 234 -14.49 1.18 -14.17
CA THR A 234 -15.76 1.70 -13.65
C THR A 234 -16.88 1.48 -14.68
N PRO A 235 -18.18 1.63 -14.31
CA PRO A 235 -19.26 1.60 -15.29
C PRO A 235 -19.14 2.67 -16.37
N SER A 236 -18.44 3.77 -16.08
CA SER A 236 -18.18 4.87 -17.02
C SER A 236 -16.96 4.65 -17.93
N GLY A 237 -16.17 3.59 -17.72
CA GLY A 237 -15.04 3.23 -18.57
C GLY A 237 -13.76 2.87 -17.80
N GLN A 238 -12.65 2.77 -18.54
CA GLN A 238 -11.35 2.40 -17.98
C GLN A 238 -10.51 3.65 -17.67
N HIS A 239 -9.92 3.69 -16.48
CA HIS A 239 -9.05 4.77 -16.03
C HIS A 239 -7.61 4.24 -15.92
N PHE A 240 -6.80 4.51 -16.95
CA PHE A 240 -5.39 4.13 -16.97
C PHE A 240 -4.53 5.12 -16.19
N MET A 241 -3.62 4.58 -15.36
CA MET A 241 -2.74 5.35 -14.50
C MET A 241 -1.34 4.75 -14.50
N ILE A 242 -0.33 5.61 -14.48
CA ILE A 242 1.08 5.20 -14.46
C ILE A 242 1.73 5.73 -13.18
N ALA A 243 2.27 4.82 -12.40
CA ALA A 243 3.09 5.11 -11.23
C ALA A 243 4.58 5.14 -11.61
N ASP A 244 5.38 5.80 -10.78
CA ASP A 244 6.82 6.00 -11.03
C ASP A 244 7.61 4.68 -11.16
N ASN A 245 7.14 3.58 -10.55
CA ASN A 245 7.71 2.25 -10.66
C ASN A 245 6.70 1.15 -10.26
N TRP A 246 7.06 -0.12 -10.49
CA TRP A 246 6.20 -1.28 -10.17
C TRP A 246 5.91 -1.47 -8.68
N GLU A 247 6.78 -1.03 -7.78
CA GLU A 247 6.50 -1.07 -6.34
C GLU A 247 5.42 -0.04 -5.96
N ALA A 248 5.45 1.13 -6.59
CA ALA A 248 4.40 2.13 -6.47
C ALA A 248 3.07 1.65 -7.06
N VAL A 249 3.08 0.88 -8.16
CA VAL A 249 1.88 0.19 -8.68
C VAL A 249 1.30 -0.75 -7.65
N ASP A 250 2.14 -1.63 -7.08
CA ASP A 250 1.70 -2.55 -6.01
C ASP A 250 1.06 -1.77 -4.85
N GLY A 251 1.67 -0.66 -4.42
CA GLY A 251 1.15 0.18 -3.35
C GLY A 251 -0.17 0.88 -3.67
N TRP A 252 -0.36 1.37 -4.91
CA TRP A 252 -1.62 1.98 -5.35
C TRP A 252 -2.73 0.95 -5.51
N VAL A 253 -2.46 -0.14 -6.23
CA VAL A 253 -3.43 -1.22 -6.46
C VAL A 253 -3.88 -1.84 -5.14
N ASP A 254 -2.93 -2.15 -4.24
CA ASP A 254 -3.28 -2.71 -2.94
C ASP A 254 -4.09 -1.71 -2.11
N ALA A 255 -3.73 -0.42 -2.08
CA ALA A 255 -4.47 0.60 -1.32
C ALA A 255 -5.91 0.78 -1.83
N ILE A 256 -6.11 0.94 -3.14
CA ILE A 256 -7.45 1.11 -3.73
C ILE A 256 -8.32 -0.11 -3.45
N ARG A 257 -7.77 -1.32 -3.63
CA ARG A 257 -8.51 -2.57 -3.36
C ARG A 257 -8.80 -2.80 -1.88
N LEU A 258 -7.92 -2.35 -0.97
CA LEU A 258 -8.19 -2.35 0.46
C LEU A 258 -9.35 -1.41 0.81
N VAL A 259 -9.34 -0.17 0.29
CA VAL A 259 -10.44 0.79 0.50
C VAL A 259 -11.76 0.23 -0.03
N TYR A 260 -11.77 -0.28 -1.26
CA TYR A 260 -12.94 -0.94 -1.83
C TYR A 260 -13.43 -2.11 -0.98
N THR A 261 -12.51 -2.96 -0.50
CA THR A 261 -12.88 -4.09 0.36
C THR A 261 -13.46 -3.63 1.69
N ILE A 262 -12.90 -2.59 2.31
CA ILE A 262 -13.43 -1.98 3.54
C ILE A 262 -14.86 -1.45 3.29
N PHE A 263 -15.09 -0.79 2.16
CA PHE A 263 -16.41 -0.32 1.74
C PHE A 263 -17.41 -1.46 1.59
N VAL A 264 -17.09 -2.49 0.80
CA VAL A 264 -17.98 -3.66 0.59
C VAL A 264 -18.27 -4.41 1.90
N ARG A 265 -17.35 -4.37 2.87
CA ARG A 265 -17.54 -4.95 4.21
C ARG A 265 -18.34 -4.06 5.17
N GLY A 266 -18.84 -2.91 4.72
CA GLY A 266 -19.60 -1.97 5.54
C GLY A 266 -18.76 -1.33 6.65
N LYS A 267 -17.45 -1.13 6.39
CA LYS A 267 -16.48 -0.59 7.36
C LYS A 267 -15.92 0.77 6.97
N SER A 268 -16.55 1.48 6.02
CA SER A 268 -16.11 2.81 5.58
C SER A 268 -16.02 3.82 6.73
N GLU A 269 -16.97 3.81 7.67
CA GLU A 269 -16.95 4.71 8.84
C GLU A 269 -15.72 4.46 9.74
N ALA A 270 -15.31 3.20 9.89
CA ALA A 270 -14.11 2.87 10.63
C ALA A 270 -12.85 3.42 9.93
N LEU A 271 -12.78 3.38 8.60
CA LEU A 271 -11.70 4.04 7.87
C LEU A 271 -11.80 5.57 7.94
N ALA A 272 -13.00 6.14 7.83
CA ALA A 272 -13.23 7.58 7.97
C ALA A 272 -12.69 8.10 9.31
N THR A 273 -13.02 7.42 10.42
CA THR A 273 -12.49 7.75 11.76
C THR A 273 -10.97 7.65 11.81
N VAL A 274 -10.39 6.64 11.15
CA VAL A 274 -8.94 6.51 11.04
C VAL A 274 -8.31 7.64 10.20
N LEU A 275 -9.05 8.33 9.34
CA LEU A 275 -8.52 9.41 8.53
C LEU A 275 -8.80 10.80 9.11
N THR A 276 -9.78 10.95 10.00
CA THR A 276 -10.22 12.26 10.51
C THR A 276 -10.00 12.50 12.00
N ALA A 277 -9.83 11.45 12.83
CA ALA A 277 -9.62 11.56 14.28
C ALA A 277 -8.24 12.10 14.72
#